data_AF-A0A0S9KE96-F1
#
_entry.id   AF-A0A0S9KE96-F1
#
_cell.length_a   1.000
_cell.length_b   1.000
_cell.length_c   1.000
_cell.angle_alpha   90.00
_cell.angle_beta   90.00
_cell.angle_gamma   90.00
#
_symmetry.space_group_name_H-M   'P 1'
#
loop_
_entity.id
_entity.type
_entity.pdbx_description
1 polymer ?
#
loop_
_entity_poly.entity_id
_entity_poly.type
_entity_poly.pdbx_seq_one_letter_code
_entity_poly.pdbx_strand_id
1 'polypeptide(L)'
;METRRRQYLTNPGESLVLPLVAHDVIDRRIEWAATVGTPGIDIVTSALVSIPIPLRAPGAKHHPDTNAAAFWHPILWLGDHLAHPIPGEPLDVWAVRVALELTYTGAYDAETGTFVDILSIFELDSDDPVVQARITEWLAGAPDKELDSVTFAAAFGAPEDLGQQLLHATEYTDYLRPASWAVMTNSLLEISYAAAADPEINAEILAAVATRIIHLAQATLGESIPSVEGEVPAHSLWQQVLDDTVHWEARPMQANIDGPWNALIESLSSIRSDYWVFVDALREVENDAPARTAETV
;
A
#
# COMPACT_ATOMS: atom_id res chain seq x y z
N MET A 1 -6.12 30.50 8.99
CA MET A 1 -4.72 30.12 8.67
C MET A 1 -4.82 28.92 7.75
N GLU A 2 -3.96 28.79 6.74
CA GLU A 2 -4.08 27.71 5.75
C GLU A 2 -3.45 26.43 6.31
N THR A 3 -4.19 25.32 6.31
CA THR A 3 -3.70 24.02 6.77
C THR A 3 -2.59 23.53 5.85
N ARG A 4 -1.41 23.21 6.40
CA ARG A 4 -0.28 22.74 5.60
C ARG A 4 -0.55 21.33 5.09
N ARG A 5 -0.17 21.06 3.84
CA ARG A 5 -0.18 19.72 3.24
C ARG A 5 1.22 19.32 2.79
N ARG A 6 1.51 18.02 2.79
CA ARG A 6 2.81 17.44 2.45
C ARG A 6 2.63 16.28 1.48
N GLN A 7 3.35 16.29 0.37
CA GLN A 7 3.45 15.11 -0.50
C GLN A 7 4.39 14.09 0.16
N TYR A 8 3.96 12.83 0.24
CA TYR A 8 4.77 11.77 0.82
C TYR A 8 4.29 10.40 0.35
N LEU A 9 5.22 9.53 -0.08
CA LEU A 9 5.02 8.17 -0.62
C LEU A 9 4.10 8.03 -1.85
N THR A 10 3.34 9.06 -2.20
CA THR A 10 2.32 9.04 -3.24
C THR A 10 2.58 10.18 -4.22
N ASN A 11 2.06 10.02 -5.43
CA ASN A 11 2.15 11.02 -6.49
C ASN A 11 0.81 11.75 -6.71
N PRO A 12 0.83 12.94 -7.32
CA PRO A 12 -0.41 13.59 -7.76
C PRO A 12 -1.24 12.68 -8.67
N GLY A 13 -2.55 12.64 -8.43
CA GLY A 13 -3.50 11.76 -9.11
C GLY A 13 -3.56 10.33 -8.56
N GLU A 14 -2.77 9.99 -7.55
CA GLU A 14 -2.74 8.64 -7.00
C GLU A 14 -3.80 8.42 -5.92
N SER A 15 -4.53 7.30 -5.98
CA SER A 15 -5.46 6.89 -4.93
C SER A 15 -4.74 6.16 -3.79
N LEU A 16 -5.28 6.24 -2.56
CA LEU A 16 -4.78 5.41 -1.45
C LEU A 16 -5.21 3.95 -1.55
N VAL A 17 -6.21 3.66 -2.38
CA VAL A 17 -6.62 2.28 -2.70
C VAL A 17 -6.15 1.93 -4.11
N LEU A 18 -5.90 0.64 -4.33
CA LEU A 18 -5.45 0.09 -5.61
C LEU A 18 -4.13 0.71 -6.14
N PRO A 19 -2.99 0.48 -5.45
CA PRO A 19 -1.69 0.85 -5.99
C PRO A 19 -1.47 0.24 -7.37
N LEU A 20 -0.89 1.02 -8.29
CA LEU A 20 -0.77 0.65 -9.70
C LEU A 20 0.54 -0.07 -10.03
N VAL A 21 1.52 -0.01 -9.13
CA VAL A 21 2.90 -0.44 -9.36
C VAL A 21 3.33 -1.42 -8.27
N ALA A 22 3.80 -2.59 -8.66
CA ALA A 22 4.10 -3.67 -7.72
C ALA A 22 5.31 -3.38 -6.82
N HIS A 23 6.35 -2.74 -7.36
CA HIS A 23 7.54 -2.43 -6.58
C HIS A 23 7.31 -1.29 -5.57
N ASP A 24 6.43 -0.35 -5.88
CA ASP A 24 6.09 0.77 -4.98
C ASP A 24 5.60 0.29 -3.62
N VAL A 25 4.85 -0.83 -3.54
CA VAL A 25 4.37 -1.38 -2.26
C VAL A 25 5.54 -1.69 -1.31
N ILE A 26 6.64 -2.21 -1.85
CA ILE A 26 7.84 -2.55 -1.06
C ILE A 26 8.68 -1.31 -0.78
N ASP A 27 8.90 -0.47 -1.79
CA ASP A 27 9.74 0.72 -1.66
C ASP A 27 9.12 1.69 -0.64
N ARG A 28 7.80 1.87 -0.68
CA ARG A 28 7.07 2.69 0.31
C ARG A 28 7.16 2.12 1.71
N ARG A 29 7.14 0.79 1.87
CA ARG A 29 7.38 0.15 3.18
C ARG A 29 8.75 0.49 3.73
N ILE A 30 9.79 0.40 2.89
CA ILE A 30 11.17 0.69 3.28
C ILE A 30 11.31 2.16 3.65
N GLU A 31 10.77 3.06 2.82
CA GLU A 31 10.80 4.51 3.06
C GLU A 31 10.03 4.89 4.33
N TRP A 32 8.83 4.33 4.52
CA TRP A 32 8.05 4.53 5.74
C TRP A 32 8.81 4.07 6.99
N ALA A 33 9.38 2.86 6.95
CA ALA A 33 10.15 2.30 8.05
C ALA A 33 11.40 3.14 8.39
N ALA A 34 12.04 3.75 7.38
CA ALA A 34 13.15 4.67 7.57
C ALA A 34 12.69 6.01 8.20
N THR A 35 11.53 6.52 7.78
CA THR A 35 10.99 7.80 8.28
C THR A 35 10.49 7.70 9.72
N VAL A 36 9.72 6.65 10.05
CA VAL A 36 9.06 6.50 11.36
C VAL A 36 10.00 5.97 12.43
N GLY A 37 11.09 5.31 12.07
CA GLY A 37 11.95 4.61 13.04
C GLY A 37 11.42 3.21 13.34
N THR A 38 12.34 2.24 13.45
CA THR A 38 12.05 0.82 13.22
C THR A 38 12.02 -0.14 14.42
N PRO A 39 12.51 0.15 15.64
CA PRO A 39 12.40 -0.83 16.71
C PRO A 39 10.95 -0.92 17.23
N GLY A 40 10.27 -2.05 16.97
CA GLY A 40 9.06 -2.45 17.68
C GLY A 40 7.71 -1.97 17.11
N ILE A 41 7.69 -1.29 15.96
CA ILE A 41 6.44 -0.95 15.27
C ILE A 41 6.19 -1.99 14.19
N ASP A 42 5.11 -2.76 14.35
CA ASP A 42 4.61 -3.64 13.31
C ASP A 42 4.04 -2.77 12.17
N ILE A 43 4.54 -2.94 10.94
CA ILE A 43 4.06 -2.21 9.77
C ILE A 43 3.33 -3.20 8.87
N VAL A 44 2.06 -2.94 8.64
CA VAL A 44 1.23 -3.71 7.70
C VAL A 44 1.31 -3.08 6.32
N THR A 45 1.53 -3.93 5.33
CA THR A 45 1.43 -3.61 3.91
C THR A 45 0.39 -4.50 3.28
N SER A 46 -0.42 -3.93 2.40
CA SER A 46 -1.37 -4.66 1.58
C SER A 46 -1.25 -4.16 0.15
N ALA A 47 -1.36 -5.07 -0.83
CA ALA A 47 -1.40 -4.71 -2.25
C ALA A 47 -2.71 -3.99 -2.63
N LEU A 48 -3.64 -3.83 -1.69
CA LEU A 48 -4.88 -3.09 -1.91
C LEU A 48 -4.76 -1.61 -1.55
N VAL A 49 -3.68 -1.20 -0.87
CA VAL A 49 -3.49 0.18 -0.43
C VAL A 49 -2.09 0.70 -0.73
N SER A 50 -2.02 1.99 -1.03
CA SER A 50 -0.81 2.66 -1.50
C SER A 50 0.17 3.02 -0.39
N ILE A 51 -0.24 2.95 0.89
CA ILE A 51 0.59 3.36 2.02
C ILE A 51 0.78 2.24 3.05
N PRO A 52 1.97 2.12 3.66
CA PRO A 52 2.17 1.26 4.82
C PRO A 52 1.44 1.82 6.04
N ILE A 53 0.89 0.93 6.86
CA ILE A 53 0.08 1.30 8.02
C ILE A 53 0.75 0.76 9.28
N PRO A 54 1.20 1.63 10.22
CA PRO A 54 1.72 1.17 11.49
C PRO A 54 0.59 0.59 12.35
N LEU A 55 0.79 -0.62 12.84
CA LEU A 55 -0.11 -1.30 13.75
C LEU A 55 0.22 -0.87 15.19
N ARG A 56 -0.78 -0.33 15.88
CA ARG A 56 -0.67 0.05 17.30
C ARG A 56 -1.42 -0.96 18.16
N ALA A 57 -0.80 -1.44 19.23
CA ALA A 57 -1.51 -2.30 20.17
C ALA A 57 -2.75 -1.59 20.75
N PRO A 58 -3.86 -2.30 21.03
CA PRO A 58 -5.08 -1.68 21.55
C PRO A 58 -4.82 -0.90 22.84
N GLY A 59 -5.24 0.38 22.87
CA GLY A 59 -5.03 1.29 24.00
C GLY A 59 -3.58 1.68 24.27
N ALA A 60 -2.62 1.26 23.43
CA ALA A 60 -1.24 1.67 23.57
C ALA A 60 -1.06 3.11 23.07
N LYS A 61 -0.16 3.84 23.75
CA LYS A 61 0.41 5.08 23.21
C LYS A 61 1.37 4.75 22.05
N HIS A 62 1.85 5.79 21.38
CA HIS A 62 2.94 5.67 20.41
C HIS A 62 4.16 5.00 21.02
N HIS A 63 4.91 4.28 20.19
CA HIS A 63 6.16 3.66 20.64
C HIS A 63 7.17 4.77 20.98
N PRO A 64 7.90 4.71 22.12
CA PRO A 64 8.83 5.76 22.51
C PRO A 64 9.95 6.03 21.48
N ASP A 65 10.32 5.00 20.71
CA ASP A 65 11.37 5.10 19.68
C ASP A 65 10.84 5.59 18.32
N THR A 66 9.57 5.99 18.24
CA THR A 66 9.02 6.61 17.03
C THR A 66 9.74 7.93 16.77
N ASN A 67 10.16 8.18 15.53
CA ASN A 67 10.77 9.43 15.12
C ASN A 67 9.76 10.58 15.29
N ALA A 68 10.07 11.54 16.17
CA ALA A 68 9.27 12.73 16.40
C ALA A 68 8.98 13.51 15.11
N ALA A 69 9.91 13.50 14.15
CA ALA A 69 9.76 14.20 12.87
C ALA A 69 8.69 13.59 11.96
N ALA A 70 8.21 12.38 12.24
CA ALA A 70 7.14 11.74 11.48
C ALA A 70 5.73 12.15 11.96
N PHE A 71 5.60 12.76 13.15
CA PHE A 71 4.30 13.09 13.77
C PHE A 71 3.49 14.17 13.06
N TRP A 72 3.95 14.72 11.94
CA TRP A 72 3.06 15.47 11.06
C TRP A 72 2.04 14.56 10.36
N HIS A 73 2.35 13.26 10.17
CA HIS A 73 1.57 12.37 9.31
C HIS A 73 0.27 11.87 9.97
N PRO A 74 -0.90 11.95 9.31
CA PRO A 74 -2.20 11.60 9.89
C PRO A 74 -2.32 10.19 10.46
N ILE A 75 -1.63 9.23 9.84
CA ILE A 75 -1.68 7.83 10.27
C ILE A 75 -1.11 7.59 11.68
N LEU A 76 -0.26 8.48 12.17
CA LEU A 76 0.23 8.46 13.55
C LEU A 76 -0.77 9.11 14.52
N TRP A 77 -1.94 9.54 14.06
CA TRP A 77 -2.98 10.14 14.89
C TRP A 77 -4.33 9.42 14.76
N LEU A 78 -4.33 8.21 14.19
CA LEU A 78 -5.52 7.38 14.09
C LEU A 78 -6.10 7.11 15.49
N GLY A 79 -7.43 7.20 15.58
CA GLY A 79 -8.17 6.75 16.75
C GLY A 79 -8.03 5.23 16.93
N ASP A 80 -8.29 4.72 18.13
CA ASP A 80 -8.05 3.31 18.46
C ASP A 80 -8.76 2.33 17.51
N HIS A 81 -9.98 2.64 17.07
CA HIS A 81 -10.74 1.79 16.15
C HIS A 81 -10.15 1.71 14.71
N LEU A 82 -9.20 2.59 14.35
CA LEU A 82 -8.48 2.58 13.08
C LEU A 82 -7.00 2.21 13.23
N ALA A 83 -6.41 2.42 14.41
CA ALA A 83 -4.99 2.13 14.66
C ALA A 83 -4.67 0.62 14.75
N HIS A 84 -5.69 -0.24 14.83
CA HIS A 84 -5.58 -1.69 14.75
C HIS A 84 -6.84 -2.32 14.12
N PRO A 85 -6.74 -3.53 13.54
CA PRO A 85 -7.89 -4.28 13.09
C PRO A 85 -8.76 -4.68 14.28
N ILE A 86 -10.07 -4.67 14.10
CA ILE A 86 -11.00 -5.19 15.12
C ILE A 86 -10.98 -6.73 15.12
N PRO A 87 -11.44 -7.40 16.20
CA PRO A 87 -11.44 -8.86 16.26
C PRO A 87 -12.17 -9.50 15.07
N GLY A 88 -11.45 -10.32 14.30
CA GLY A 88 -11.97 -11.02 13.13
C GLY A 88 -11.91 -10.25 11.81
N GLU A 89 -11.43 -8.99 11.83
CA GLU A 89 -11.21 -8.21 10.61
C GLU A 89 -9.92 -8.66 9.90
N PRO A 90 -9.98 -9.09 8.63
CA PRO A 90 -8.77 -9.38 7.86
C PRO A 90 -7.91 -8.12 7.68
N LEU A 91 -6.58 -8.27 7.70
CA LEU A 91 -5.65 -7.14 7.60
C LEU A 91 -5.85 -6.30 6.33
N ASP A 92 -6.16 -6.93 5.21
CA ASP A 92 -6.46 -6.23 3.95
C ASP A 92 -7.72 -5.35 4.07
N VAL A 93 -8.77 -5.87 4.71
CA VAL A 93 -10.03 -5.13 4.91
C VAL A 93 -9.78 -3.94 5.84
N TRP A 94 -9.03 -4.16 6.92
CA TRP A 94 -8.62 -3.09 7.83
C TRP A 94 -7.79 -2.02 7.10
N ALA A 95 -6.82 -2.43 6.28
CA ALA A 95 -5.99 -1.50 5.53
C ALA A 95 -6.82 -0.63 4.57
N VAL A 96 -7.73 -1.27 3.82
CA VAL A 96 -8.69 -0.56 2.95
C VAL A 96 -9.55 0.40 3.76
N ARG A 97 -10.06 -0.01 4.92
CA ARG A 97 -10.85 0.87 5.81
C ARG A 97 -10.07 2.11 6.24
N VAL A 98 -8.79 1.96 6.59
CA VAL A 98 -7.91 3.09 6.95
C VAL A 98 -7.63 4.00 5.73
N ALA A 99 -7.43 3.45 4.53
CA ALA A 99 -7.23 4.25 3.33
C ALA A 99 -8.49 5.05 2.95
N LEU A 100 -9.67 4.43 3.05
CA LEU A 100 -10.97 5.08 2.83
C LEU A 100 -11.22 6.18 3.87
N GLU A 101 -11.14 5.84 5.16
CA GLU A 101 -10.59 6.67 6.24
C GLU A 101 -10.02 8.07 5.90
N LEU A 102 -8.76 8.01 5.50
CA LEU A 102 -7.93 9.17 5.22
C LEU A 102 -8.44 9.96 4.00
N THR A 103 -9.04 9.27 3.04
CA THR A 103 -9.56 9.89 1.82
C THR A 103 -10.86 10.66 2.10
N TYR A 104 -11.83 10.04 2.79
CA TYR A 104 -13.13 10.65 3.06
C TYR A 104 -13.05 11.85 4.01
N THR A 105 -12.10 11.82 4.93
CA THR A 105 -11.85 12.93 5.87
C THR A 105 -11.04 14.07 5.27
N GLY A 106 -10.53 13.93 4.04
CA GLY A 106 -9.64 14.90 3.41
C GLY A 106 -8.23 14.93 4.02
N ALA A 107 -7.92 13.99 4.93
CA ALA A 107 -6.57 13.80 5.46
C ALA A 107 -5.57 13.46 4.35
N TYR A 108 -6.05 12.82 3.28
CA TYR A 108 -5.38 12.65 2.02
C TYR A 108 -6.16 13.31 0.88
N ASP A 109 -5.44 13.90 -0.06
CA ASP A 109 -5.98 14.49 -1.27
C ASP A 109 -5.30 13.81 -2.47
N ALA A 110 -6.08 13.03 -3.22
CA ALA A 110 -5.60 12.27 -4.37
C ALA A 110 -5.23 13.16 -5.55
N GLU A 111 -5.86 14.33 -5.73
CA GLU A 111 -5.54 15.22 -6.86
C GLU A 111 -4.11 15.72 -6.74
N THR A 112 -3.73 16.17 -5.54
CA THR A 112 -2.39 16.70 -5.27
C THR A 112 -1.41 15.63 -4.79
N GLY A 113 -1.88 14.45 -4.38
CA GLY A 113 -1.04 13.41 -3.78
C GLY A 113 -0.48 13.83 -2.41
N THR A 114 -1.25 14.60 -1.64
CA THR A 114 -0.77 15.20 -0.38
C THR A 114 -1.58 14.80 0.84
N PHE A 115 -0.89 14.66 1.96
CA PHE A 115 -1.47 14.48 3.28
C PHE A 115 -1.56 15.80 4.03
N VAL A 116 -2.58 15.95 4.86
CA VAL A 116 -2.64 17.04 5.85
C VAL A 116 -1.52 16.87 6.88
N ASP A 117 -0.81 17.95 7.16
CA ASP A 117 0.07 18.02 8.32
C ASP A 117 -0.81 18.23 9.57
N ILE A 118 -1.02 17.17 10.36
CA ILE A 118 -1.94 17.22 11.51
C ILE A 118 -1.50 18.27 12.52
N LEU A 119 -0.20 18.43 12.74
CA LEU A 119 0.32 19.39 13.70
C LEU A 119 0.01 20.82 13.28
N SER A 120 -0.02 21.10 11.97
CA SER A 120 -0.39 22.42 11.46
C SER A 120 -1.83 22.85 11.76
N ILE A 121 -2.76 21.88 11.96
CA ILE A 121 -4.14 22.18 12.38
C ILE A 121 -4.16 22.80 13.78
N PHE A 122 -3.22 22.38 14.63
CA PHE A 122 -3.07 22.86 16.00
C PHE A 122 -2.02 23.96 16.13
N GLU A 123 -1.66 24.60 15.01
CA GLU A 123 -0.66 25.68 14.96
C GLU A 123 0.74 25.25 15.45
N LEU A 124 1.04 23.94 15.41
CA LEU A 124 2.34 23.38 15.73
C LEU A 124 3.13 23.18 14.44
N ASP A 125 4.25 23.90 14.28
CA ASP A 125 5.15 23.72 13.15
C ASP A 125 6.01 22.48 13.36
N SER A 126 5.74 21.44 12.58
CA SER A 126 6.46 20.17 12.62
C SER A 126 7.91 20.27 12.14
N ASP A 127 8.35 21.39 11.53
CA ASP A 127 9.77 21.61 11.21
C ASP A 127 10.51 22.43 12.30
N ASP A 128 9.81 22.94 13.32
CA ASP A 128 10.42 23.68 14.42
C ASP A 128 11.15 22.72 15.39
N PRO A 129 12.47 22.90 15.62
CA PRO A 129 13.22 22.11 16.58
C PRO A 129 12.63 22.11 18.01
N VAL A 130 11.93 23.17 18.42
CA VAL A 130 11.27 23.25 19.73
C VAL A 130 10.06 22.32 19.78
N VAL A 131 9.24 22.30 18.73
CA VAL A 131 8.10 21.37 18.62
C VAL A 131 8.60 19.93 18.56
N GLN A 132 9.69 19.67 17.82
CA GLN A 132 10.32 18.36 17.75
C GLN A 132 10.85 17.86 19.10
N ALA A 133 11.51 18.72 19.87
CA ALA A 133 11.94 18.41 21.23
C ALA A 133 10.74 18.10 22.14
N ARG A 134 9.66 18.89 22.04
CA ARG A 134 8.42 18.70 22.79
C ARG A 134 7.75 17.36 22.49
N ILE A 135 7.66 16.97 21.21
CA ILE A 135 7.12 15.64 20.81
C ILE A 135 8.01 14.53 21.35
N THR A 136 9.34 14.69 21.30
CA THR A 136 10.28 13.71 21.84
C THR A 136 10.09 13.49 23.35
N GLU A 137 9.93 14.57 24.13
CA GLU A 137 9.62 14.48 25.56
C GLU A 137 8.27 13.81 25.83
N TRP A 138 7.25 14.15 25.04
CA TRP A 138 5.93 13.53 25.12
C TRP A 138 5.95 12.02 24.81
N LEU A 139 6.70 11.60 23.79
CA LEU A 139 6.94 10.19 23.46
C LEU A 139 7.67 9.43 24.57
N ALA A 140 8.56 10.12 25.31
CA ALA A 140 9.20 9.60 26.51
C ALA A 140 8.26 9.55 27.74
N GLY A 141 7.00 9.97 27.58
CA GLY A 141 5.96 9.89 28.60
C GLY A 141 5.72 11.19 29.38
N ALA A 142 6.35 12.31 29.01
CA ALA A 142 6.03 13.60 29.60
C ALA A 142 4.57 13.99 29.27
N PRO A 143 3.82 14.58 30.22
CA PRO A 143 2.47 15.05 29.95
C PRO A 143 2.51 16.28 29.02
N ASP A 144 1.63 16.30 28.03
CA ASP A 144 1.49 17.45 27.13
C ASP A 144 0.03 17.65 26.77
N LYS A 145 -0.62 18.64 27.39
CA LYS A 145 -2.07 18.82 27.25
C LYS A 145 -2.52 19.08 25.81
N GLU A 146 -1.67 19.69 24.99
CA GLU A 146 -2.04 20.01 23.62
C GLU A 146 -1.87 18.77 22.76
N LEU A 147 -0.72 18.08 22.80
CA LEU A 147 -0.49 16.84 22.06
C LEU A 147 -1.44 15.71 22.52
N ASP A 148 -1.77 15.64 23.81
CA ASP A 148 -2.77 14.71 24.35
C ASP A 148 -4.19 15.05 23.85
N SER A 149 -4.44 16.30 23.41
CA SER A 149 -5.71 16.74 22.82
C SER A 149 -5.76 16.65 21.30
N VAL A 150 -4.61 16.44 20.65
CA VAL A 150 -4.54 16.19 19.21
C VAL A 150 -5.18 14.85 18.94
N THR A 151 -6.45 14.88 18.54
CA THR A 151 -7.14 13.71 18.04
C THR A 151 -7.63 14.06 16.64
N PHE A 152 -7.16 13.32 15.63
CA PHE A 152 -7.83 13.33 14.33
C PHE A 152 -9.09 12.43 14.35
N ALA A 153 -9.34 11.75 15.47
CA ALA A 153 -10.52 10.91 15.70
C ALA A 153 -11.85 11.66 15.52
N ALA A 154 -11.89 12.97 15.75
CA ALA A 154 -13.09 13.77 15.50
C ALA A 154 -13.36 14.02 14.00
N ALA A 155 -12.33 13.91 13.14
CA ALA A 155 -12.49 13.96 11.70
C ALA A 155 -12.86 12.58 11.13
N PHE A 156 -12.36 11.50 11.74
CA PHE A 156 -12.73 10.12 11.37
C PHE A 156 -14.15 9.78 11.83
N GLY A 157 -14.84 8.91 11.08
CA GLY A 157 -16.20 8.50 11.44
C GLY A 157 -16.27 7.94 12.86
N ALA A 158 -17.38 8.19 13.52
CA ALA A 158 -17.51 7.89 14.94
C ALA A 158 -17.57 6.35 15.16
N PRO A 159 -17.17 5.84 16.34
CA PRO A 159 -17.19 4.40 16.61
C PRO A 159 -18.55 3.71 16.38
N GLU A 160 -19.65 4.46 16.52
CA GLU A 160 -21.00 4.01 16.19
C GLU A 160 -21.21 3.67 14.71
N ASP A 161 -20.43 4.25 13.80
CA ASP A 161 -20.47 4.00 12.36
C ASP A 161 -19.56 2.84 11.92
N LEU A 162 -18.80 2.26 12.86
CA LEU A 162 -17.82 1.20 12.57
C LEU A 162 -18.41 0.02 11.80
N GLY A 163 -19.66 -0.36 12.09
CA GLY A 163 -20.34 -1.45 11.39
C GLY A 163 -20.55 -1.13 9.90
N GLN A 164 -20.91 0.12 9.58
CA GLN A 164 -21.07 0.56 8.19
C GLN A 164 -19.71 0.73 7.50
N GLN A 165 -18.72 1.31 8.18
CA GLN A 165 -17.36 1.42 7.65
C GLN A 165 -16.76 0.06 7.30
N LEU A 166 -16.93 -0.93 8.17
CA LEU A 166 -16.46 -2.30 7.95
C LEU A 166 -17.18 -2.96 6.77
N LEU A 167 -18.51 -2.80 6.68
CA LEU A 167 -19.28 -3.32 5.56
C LEU A 167 -18.78 -2.74 4.23
N HIS A 168 -18.64 -1.42 4.15
CA HIS A 168 -18.13 -0.76 2.95
C HIS A 168 -16.71 -1.20 2.59
N ALA A 169 -15.80 -1.29 3.57
CA ALA A 169 -14.43 -1.74 3.33
C ALA A 169 -14.36 -3.20 2.86
N THR A 170 -15.25 -4.06 3.39
CA THR A 170 -15.37 -5.45 2.97
C THR A 170 -15.84 -5.54 1.52
N GLU A 171 -16.94 -4.85 1.20
CA GLU A 171 -17.48 -4.80 -0.17
C GLU A 171 -16.44 -4.24 -1.15
N TYR A 172 -15.74 -3.15 -0.79
CA TYR A 172 -14.68 -2.60 -1.63
C TYR A 172 -13.52 -3.59 -1.82
N THR A 173 -13.13 -4.32 -0.77
CA THR A 173 -12.05 -5.32 -0.84
C THR A 173 -12.37 -6.42 -1.86
N ASP A 174 -13.64 -6.82 -2.00
CA ASP A 174 -14.07 -7.83 -2.97
C ASP A 174 -13.87 -7.38 -4.43
N TYR A 175 -13.90 -6.07 -4.71
CA TYR A 175 -13.58 -5.51 -6.02
C TYR A 175 -12.10 -5.15 -6.17
N LEU A 176 -11.51 -4.58 -5.11
CA LEU A 176 -10.11 -4.13 -5.11
C LEU A 176 -9.14 -5.30 -5.25
N ARG A 177 -9.42 -6.46 -4.64
CA ARG A 177 -8.53 -7.63 -4.69
C ARG A 177 -8.35 -8.18 -6.11
N PRO A 178 -9.40 -8.53 -6.86
CA PRO A 178 -9.21 -8.95 -8.24
C PRO A 178 -8.63 -7.83 -9.12
N ALA A 179 -9.06 -6.57 -8.92
CA ALA A 179 -8.46 -5.45 -9.64
C ALA A 179 -6.94 -5.35 -9.37
N SER A 180 -6.51 -5.49 -8.11
CA SER A 180 -5.10 -5.41 -7.73
C SER A 180 -4.27 -6.49 -8.42
N TRP A 181 -4.80 -7.70 -8.57
CA TRP A 181 -4.12 -8.73 -9.35
C TRP A 181 -3.84 -8.30 -10.78
N ALA A 182 -4.81 -7.66 -11.43
CA ALA A 182 -4.66 -7.20 -12.81
C ALA A 182 -3.62 -6.07 -12.95
N VAL A 183 -3.67 -5.04 -12.09
CA VAL A 183 -2.72 -3.91 -12.18
C VAL A 183 -1.31 -4.32 -11.76
N MET A 184 -1.17 -5.11 -10.71
CA MET A 184 0.14 -5.59 -10.27
C MET A 184 0.81 -6.47 -11.33
N THR A 185 0.07 -7.39 -11.94
CA THR A 185 0.61 -8.21 -13.04
C THR A 185 0.93 -7.37 -14.29
N ASN A 186 0.14 -6.34 -14.60
CA ASN A 186 0.50 -5.39 -15.66
C ASN A 186 1.84 -4.69 -15.38
N SER A 187 2.05 -4.19 -14.16
CA SER A 187 3.32 -3.58 -13.76
C SER A 187 4.50 -4.57 -13.86
N LEU A 188 4.30 -5.82 -13.47
CA LEU A 188 5.33 -6.86 -13.58
C LEU A 188 5.64 -7.23 -15.05
N LEU A 189 4.63 -7.23 -15.93
CA LEU A 189 4.82 -7.44 -17.36
C LEU A 189 5.63 -6.32 -18.00
N GLU A 190 5.46 -5.07 -17.57
CA GLU A 190 6.28 -3.95 -18.04
C GLU A 190 7.77 -4.18 -17.71
N ILE A 191 8.08 -4.67 -16.50
CA ILE A 191 9.45 -5.06 -16.11
C ILE A 191 9.95 -6.22 -16.99
N SER A 192 9.13 -7.25 -17.21
CA SER A 192 9.47 -8.38 -18.08
C SER A 192 9.80 -7.93 -19.51
N TYR A 193 8.94 -7.12 -20.13
CA TYR A 193 9.15 -6.66 -21.50
C TYR A 193 10.36 -5.73 -21.62
N ALA A 194 10.61 -4.87 -20.62
CA ALA A 194 11.82 -4.06 -20.58
C ALA A 194 13.09 -4.93 -20.55
N ALA A 195 13.11 -5.97 -19.72
CA ALA A 195 14.24 -6.90 -19.63
C ALA A 195 14.44 -7.71 -20.93
N ALA A 196 13.37 -8.15 -21.58
CA ALA A 196 13.45 -8.88 -22.84
C ALA A 196 13.91 -8.00 -24.02
N ALA A 197 13.68 -6.69 -23.95
CA ALA A 197 14.11 -5.72 -24.97
C ALA A 197 15.54 -5.20 -24.76
N ASP A 198 16.15 -5.47 -23.61
CA ASP A 198 17.50 -5.00 -23.29
C ASP A 198 18.55 -5.76 -24.12
N PRO A 199 19.36 -5.08 -24.98
CA PRO A 199 20.39 -5.75 -25.78
C PRO A 199 21.53 -6.35 -24.95
N GLU A 200 21.69 -5.94 -23.69
CA GLU A 200 22.70 -6.48 -22.77
C GLU A 200 22.20 -7.71 -21.99
N ILE A 201 20.92 -8.11 -22.19
CA ILE A 201 20.34 -9.24 -21.49
C ILE A 201 21.09 -10.55 -21.81
N ASN A 202 21.45 -11.28 -20.77
CA ASN A 202 22.03 -12.60 -20.85
C ASN A 202 21.31 -13.55 -19.88
N ALA A 203 21.68 -14.83 -19.87
CA ALA A 203 20.98 -15.84 -19.07
C ALA A 203 21.03 -15.57 -17.56
N GLU A 204 22.16 -15.05 -17.04
CA GLU A 204 22.33 -14.70 -15.64
C GLU A 204 21.42 -13.51 -15.25
N ILE A 205 21.43 -12.44 -16.04
CA ILE A 205 20.60 -11.26 -15.80
C ILE A 205 19.11 -11.63 -15.93
N LEU A 206 18.72 -12.42 -16.93
CA LEU A 206 17.34 -12.84 -17.11
C LEU A 206 16.85 -13.70 -15.93
N ALA A 207 17.70 -14.60 -15.42
CA ALA A 207 17.39 -15.38 -14.23
C ALA A 207 17.18 -14.47 -13.01
N ALA A 208 18.07 -13.49 -12.77
CA ALA A 208 17.94 -12.54 -11.67
C ALA A 208 16.66 -11.68 -11.78
N VAL A 209 16.31 -11.24 -12.99
CA VAL A 209 15.05 -10.52 -13.25
C VAL A 209 13.85 -11.41 -12.99
N ALA A 210 13.84 -12.64 -13.50
CA ALA A 210 12.74 -13.60 -13.27
C ALA A 210 12.53 -13.86 -11.78
N THR A 211 13.62 -14.11 -11.03
CA THR A 211 13.59 -14.25 -9.58
C THR A 211 12.99 -13.04 -8.89
N ARG A 212 13.38 -11.81 -9.27
CA ARG A 212 12.81 -10.58 -8.70
C ARG A 212 11.33 -10.46 -8.99
N ILE A 213 10.90 -10.71 -10.24
CA ILE A 213 9.50 -10.63 -10.65
C ILE A 213 8.65 -11.64 -9.89
N ILE A 214 9.13 -12.88 -9.71
CA ILE A 214 8.42 -13.91 -8.97
C ILE A 214 8.29 -13.54 -7.49
N HIS A 215 9.35 -13.06 -6.85
CA HIS A 215 9.27 -12.61 -5.46
C HIS A 215 8.32 -11.42 -5.29
N LEU A 216 8.31 -10.47 -6.22
CA LEU A 216 7.35 -9.37 -6.21
C LEU A 216 5.92 -9.89 -6.38
N ALA A 217 5.68 -10.75 -7.38
CA ALA A 217 4.38 -11.38 -7.62
C ALA A 217 3.86 -12.10 -6.38
N GLN A 218 4.70 -12.92 -5.74
CA GLN A 218 4.34 -13.64 -4.51
C GLN A 218 4.04 -12.67 -3.35
N ALA A 219 4.82 -11.60 -3.21
CA ALA A 219 4.64 -10.61 -2.15
C ALA A 219 3.38 -9.76 -2.33
N THR A 220 3.01 -9.40 -3.56
CA THR A 220 1.88 -8.49 -3.82
C THR A 220 0.57 -9.21 -4.15
N LEU A 221 0.62 -10.35 -4.84
CA LEU A 221 -0.59 -11.06 -5.28
C LEU A 221 -1.05 -12.11 -4.26
N GLY A 222 -0.13 -12.60 -3.43
CA GLY A 222 -0.34 -13.70 -2.50
C GLY A 222 -0.63 -15.04 -3.19
N GLU A 223 -1.00 -16.04 -2.41
CA GLU A 223 -1.34 -17.40 -2.90
C GLU A 223 -2.80 -17.54 -3.35
N SER A 224 -3.61 -16.49 -3.16
CA SER A 224 -5.07 -16.54 -3.24
C SER A 224 -5.67 -16.35 -4.63
N ILE A 225 -4.86 -16.25 -5.69
CA ILE A 225 -5.39 -16.07 -7.06
C ILE A 225 -6.14 -17.36 -7.46
N PRO A 226 -7.45 -17.27 -7.77
CA PRO A 226 -8.22 -18.41 -8.24
C PRO A 226 -7.57 -19.02 -9.49
N SER A 227 -7.45 -20.35 -9.50
CA SER A 227 -7.00 -21.10 -10.67
C SER A 227 -8.20 -21.54 -11.51
N VAL A 228 -8.02 -21.60 -12.83
CA VAL A 228 -8.98 -22.23 -13.74
C VAL A 228 -8.86 -23.75 -13.55
N GLU A 229 -9.99 -24.44 -13.53
CA GLU A 229 -10.02 -25.89 -13.37
C GLU A 229 -9.21 -26.59 -14.48
N GLY A 230 -8.24 -27.41 -14.07
CA GLY A 230 -7.35 -28.14 -14.98
C GLY A 230 -6.04 -27.42 -15.32
N GLU A 231 -5.86 -26.17 -14.90
CA GLU A 231 -4.62 -25.42 -15.07
C GLU A 231 -3.71 -25.55 -13.84
N VAL A 232 -2.40 -25.36 -14.05
CA VAL A 232 -1.45 -25.28 -12.95
C VAL A 232 -1.67 -23.94 -12.25
N PRO A 233 -1.90 -23.92 -10.92
CA PRO A 233 -2.02 -22.66 -10.18
C PRO A 233 -0.79 -21.78 -10.40
N ALA A 234 -1.01 -20.47 -10.56
CA ALA A 234 0.06 -19.53 -10.89
C ALA A 234 1.24 -19.60 -9.91
N HIS A 235 0.97 -19.64 -8.59
CA HIS A 235 2.01 -19.77 -7.57
C HIS A 235 2.89 -21.03 -7.76
N SER A 236 2.29 -22.15 -8.17
CA SER A 236 2.99 -23.41 -8.40
C SER A 236 3.87 -23.33 -9.65
N LEU A 237 3.37 -22.70 -10.72
CA LEU A 237 4.17 -22.44 -11.92
C LEU A 237 5.34 -21.50 -11.61
N TRP A 238 5.11 -20.41 -10.88
CA TRP A 238 6.17 -19.47 -10.52
C TRP A 238 7.25 -20.12 -9.66
N GLN A 239 6.86 -21.00 -8.72
CA GLN A 239 7.85 -21.74 -7.94
C GLN A 239 8.67 -22.69 -8.82
N GLN A 240 8.06 -23.36 -9.80
CA GLN A 240 8.80 -24.19 -10.75
C GLN A 240 9.79 -23.36 -11.58
N VAL A 241 9.38 -22.18 -12.06
CA VAL A 241 10.27 -21.26 -12.78
C VAL A 241 11.41 -20.79 -11.88
N LEU A 242 11.10 -20.44 -10.62
CA LEU A 242 12.09 -20.00 -9.63
C LEU A 242 13.13 -21.09 -9.34
N ASP A 243 12.69 -22.31 -9.06
CA ASP A 243 13.58 -23.45 -8.81
C ASP A 243 14.46 -23.76 -10.03
N ASP A 244 13.94 -23.50 -11.24
CA ASP A 244 14.64 -23.74 -12.48
C ASP A 244 15.71 -22.67 -12.82
N THR A 245 15.61 -21.45 -12.25
CA THR A 245 16.52 -20.32 -12.55
C THR A 245 18.00 -20.65 -12.32
N VAL A 246 18.30 -21.54 -11.35
CA VAL A 246 19.69 -21.96 -11.05
C VAL A 246 20.36 -22.74 -12.19
N HIS A 247 19.60 -23.16 -13.20
CA HIS A 247 20.09 -23.88 -14.36
C HIS A 247 20.14 -23.04 -15.64
N TRP A 248 19.69 -21.78 -15.60
CA TRP A 248 19.54 -20.97 -16.81
C TRP A 248 20.87 -20.59 -17.45
N GLU A 249 21.91 -20.32 -16.66
CA GLU A 249 23.24 -19.99 -17.17
C GLU A 249 23.85 -21.12 -18.02
N ALA A 250 23.52 -22.37 -17.70
CA ALA A 250 23.99 -23.54 -18.43
C ALA A 250 23.22 -23.82 -19.74
N ARG A 251 22.14 -23.07 -20.02
CA ARG A 251 21.26 -23.26 -21.18
C ARG A 251 21.51 -22.20 -22.24
N PRO A 252 21.26 -22.50 -23.52
CA PRO A 252 21.18 -21.47 -24.54
C PRO A 252 20.12 -20.43 -24.15
N MET A 253 20.47 -19.14 -24.25
CA MET A 253 19.57 -18.03 -23.90
C MET A 253 18.16 -18.20 -24.51
N GLN A 254 18.09 -18.58 -25.79
CA GLN A 254 16.84 -18.79 -26.49
C GLN A 254 15.96 -19.88 -25.84
N ALA A 255 16.56 -20.93 -25.27
CA ALA A 255 15.82 -21.98 -24.58
C ALA A 255 15.21 -21.49 -23.25
N ASN A 256 15.87 -20.55 -22.57
CA ASN A 256 15.30 -19.91 -21.38
C ASN A 256 14.13 -18.98 -21.76
N ILE A 257 14.30 -18.21 -22.85
CA ILE A 257 13.27 -17.31 -23.39
C ILE A 257 12.03 -18.11 -23.81
N ASP A 258 12.18 -19.10 -24.69
CA ASP A 258 11.07 -19.87 -25.27
C ASP A 258 10.40 -20.82 -24.26
N GLY A 259 11.07 -21.09 -23.13
CA GLY A 259 10.58 -22.01 -22.10
C GLY A 259 10.09 -21.28 -20.85
N PRO A 260 10.84 -21.36 -19.73
CA PRO A 260 10.36 -20.92 -18.42
C PRO A 260 10.10 -19.41 -18.33
N TRP A 261 10.82 -18.58 -19.09
CA TRP A 261 10.55 -17.13 -19.16
C TRP A 261 9.21 -16.83 -19.85
N ASN A 262 8.95 -17.41 -21.02
CA ASN A 262 7.67 -17.25 -21.71
C ASN A 262 6.51 -17.79 -20.87
N ALA A 263 6.69 -18.91 -20.18
CA ALA A 263 5.67 -19.45 -19.27
C ALA A 263 5.32 -18.48 -18.12
N LEU A 264 6.32 -17.80 -17.55
CA LEU A 264 6.10 -16.74 -16.56
C LEU A 264 5.31 -15.57 -17.15
N ILE A 265 5.69 -15.08 -18.33
CA ILE A 265 4.99 -13.99 -19.02
C ILE A 265 3.55 -14.36 -19.36
N GLU A 266 3.31 -15.55 -19.90
CA GLU A 266 1.96 -16.03 -20.23
C GLU A 266 1.07 -16.11 -19.00
N SER A 267 1.60 -16.61 -17.88
CA SER A 267 0.89 -16.65 -16.60
C SER A 267 0.48 -15.25 -16.11
N LEU A 268 1.42 -14.30 -16.10
CA LEU A 268 1.13 -12.91 -15.73
C LEU A 268 0.14 -12.25 -16.69
N SER A 269 0.24 -12.54 -17.99
CA SER A 269 -0.66 -12.01 -19.03
C SER A 269 -2.09 -12.52 -18.90
N SER A 270 -2.26 -13.80 -18.54
CA SER A 270 -3.58 -14.38 -18.27
C SER A 270 -4.23 -13.68 -17.08
N ILE A 271 -3.53 -13.61 -15.94
CA ILE A 271 -4.04 -12.93 -14.74
C ILE A 271 -4.40 -11.48 -15.04
N ARG A 272 -3.53 -10.74 -15.74
CA ARG A 272 -3.82 -9.38 -16.17
C ARG A 272 -5.15 -9.33 -16.93
N SER A 273 -5.30 -10.18 -17.94
CA SER A 273 -6.43 -10.13 -18.86
C SER A 273 -7.74 -10.57 -18.20
N ASP A 274 -7.70 -11.65 -17.41
CA ASP A 274 -8.87 -12.25 -16.77
C ASP A 274 -9.49 -11.31 -15.72
N TYR A 275 -8.66 -10.55 -15.01
CA TYR A 275 -9.11 -9.68 -13.93
C TYR A 275 -9.19 -8.19 -14.30
N TRP A 276 -8.81 -7.79 -15.52
CA TRP A 276 -8.86 -6.38 -15.95
C TRP A 276 -10.27 -5.79 -15.90
N VAL A 277 -11.30 -6.63 -16.08
CA VAL A 277 -12.71 -6.21 -15.97
C VAL A 277 -13.04 -5.53 -14.64
N PHE A 278 -12.36 -5.90 -13.55
CA PHE A 278 -12.55 -5.28 -12.24
C PHE A 278 -11.91 -3.88 -12.18
N VAL A 279 -10.81 -3.66 -12.89
CA VAL A 279 -10.19 -2.33 -13.04
C VAL A 279 -11.11 -1.40 -13.81
N ASP A 280 -11.70 -1.91 -14.91
CA ASP A 280 -12.64 -1.12 -15.71
C ASP A 280 -13.91 -0.79 -14.90
N ALA A 281 -14.45 -1.74 -14.14
CA ALA A 281 -15.61 -1.51 -13.28
C ALA A 281 -15.34 -0.43 -12.20
N LEU A 282 -14.16 -0.44 -11.57
CA LEU A 282 -13.79 0.60 -10.59
C LEU A 282 -13.70 1.99 -11.23
N ARG A 283 -13.14 2.08 -12.44
CA ARG A 283 -13.06 3.34 -13.19
C ARG A 283 -14.43 3.87 -13.60
N GLU A 284 -15.36 3.00 -13.97
CA GLU A 284 -16.75 3.40 -14.27
C GLU A 284 -17.41 4.03 -13.04
N VAL A 285 -17.24 3.42 -11.85
CA VAL A 285 -17.77 3.97 -10.59
C VAL A 285 -17.17 5.33 -10.25
N GLU A 286 -15.86 5.52 -10.46
CA GLU A 286 -15.20 6.81 -10.24
C GLU A 286 -15.71 7.90 -11.18
N ASN A 287 -15.96 7.57 -12.46
CA ASN A 287 -16.48 8.52 -13.44
C ASN A 287 -17.96 8.87 -13.21
N ASP A 288 -18.75 7.94 -12.67
CA ASP A 288 -20.17 8.14 -12.38
C ASP A 288 -20.41 8.81 -11.01
N ALA A 289 -19.40 8.87 -10.14
CA ALA A 289 -19.51 9.58 -8.87
C ALA A 289 -19.77 11.06 -9.15
N PRO A 290 -20.93 11.62 -8.74
CA PRO A 290 -21.21 13.04 -8.92
C PRO A 290 -20.08 13.82 -8.28
N ALA A 291 -19.48 14.77 -9.02
CA ALA A 291 -18.43 15.64 -8.53
C ALA A 291 -18.83 16.16 -7.14
N ARG A 292 -18.27 15.56 -6.09
CA ARG A 292 -18.63 15.90 -4.71
C ARG A 292 -18.15 17.33 -4.52
N THR A 293 -19.07 18.28 -4.66
CA THR A 293 -18.82 19.70 -4.48
C THR A 293 -18.21 19.87 -3.10
N ALA A 294 -16.98 20.38 -3.06
CA ALA A 294 -16.20 20.72 -1.87
C ALA A 294 -16.82 21.89 -1.09
N GLU A 295 -18.12 21.84 -0.82
CA GLU A 295 -18.87 22.80 -0.04
C GLU A 295 -19.30 22.15 1.27
N THR A 296 -18.37 21.83 2.18
CA THR A 296 -18.54 21.84 3.65
C THR A 296 -17.33 21.22 4.35
N VAL A 297 -16.28 22.03 4.58
CA VAL A 297 -15.47 22.04 5.82
C VAL A 297 -15.03 23.47 6.07
#